data_AF-A0A502GF15-F1
#
_entry.id   AF-A0A502GF15-F1
#
_cell.length_a   1.000
_cell.length_b   1.000
_cell.length_c   1.000
_cell.angle_alpha   90.00
_cell.angle_beta   90.00
_cell.angle_gamma   90.00
#
_symmetry.space_group_name_H-M   'P 1'
#
loop_
_entity.id
_entity.type
_entity.pdbx_description
1 polymer ?
#
loop_
_entity_poly.entity_id
_entity_poly.type
_entity_poly.pdbx_seq_one_letter_code
_entity_poly.pdbx_strand_id
1 'polypeptide(L)'
;MAYESKATLTTKGRIYRCEELVTGQAAVKIVGFCVGTQGYDPNDVSTALTPDPTAESLENEVFRDNYDSVEFLNLFTPVFVCVLEEAEAVGPVGEIGLLAEVVLGPDVGEVYIHAIMHTPQFNKTSDQTQTYRFTLPG
;
A
#
# COMPACT_ATOMS: atom_id res chain seq x y z
N MET A 1 25.60 -19.05 28.88
CA MET A 1 25.13 -19.27 27.50
C MET A 1 23.94 -18.35 27.28
N ALA A 2 24.04 -17.39 26.35
CA ALA A 2 22.90 -16.59 25.94
C ALA A 2 22.14 -17.37 24.86
N TYR A 3 20.83 -17.51 25.04
CA TYR A 3 19.96 -18.13 24.05
C TYR A 3 19.42 -17.02 23.14
N GLU A 4 19.69 -17.12 21.84
CA GLU A 4 19.15 -16.22 20.83
C GLU A 4 18.01 -16.94 20.12
N SER A 5 16.76 -16.60 20.46
CA SER A 5 15.58 -17.13 19.78
C SER A 5 15.30 -16.32 18.52
N LYS A 6 15.40 -16.95 17.35
CA LYS A 6 14.83 -16.42 16.12
C LYS A 6 13.37 -16.85 16.02
N ALA A 7 12.46 -15.96 16.44
CA ALA A 7 11.03 -16.19 16.28
C ALA A 7 10.63 -15.88 14.83
N THR A 8 9.96 -16.82 14.17
CA THR A 8 9.37 -16.65 12.85
C THR A 8 7.86 -16.83 12.97
N LEU A 9 7.09 -16.03 12.23
CA LEU A 9 5.64 -16.17 12.14
C LEU A 9 5.28 -17.61 11.70
N THR A 10 4.44 -18.26 12.51
CA THR A 10 3.85 -19.55 12.14
C THR A 10 2.86 -19.35 11.00
N THR A 11 2.51 -20.42 10.28
CA THR A 11 1.47 -20.37 9.24
C THR A 11 0.15 -19.80 9.76
N LYS A 12 -0.24 -20.16 10.99
CA LYS A 12 -1.44 -19.59 11.64
C LYS A 12 -1.30 -18.10 11.89
N GLY A 13 -0.14 -17.66 12.39
CA GLY A 13 0.14 -16.23 12.58
C GLY A 13 0.04 -15.45 11.27
N ARG A 14 0.52 -16.03 10.16
CA ARG A 14 0.40 -15.41 8.84
C ARG A 14 -1.04 -15.31 8.34
N ILE A 15 -1.84 -16.35 8.58
CA ILE A 15 -3.28 -16.33 8.28
C ILE A 15 -3.98 -15.24 9.09
N TYR A 16 -3.71 -15.14 10.39
CA TYR A 16 -4.32 -14.09 11.22
C TYR A 16 -3.88 -12.69 10.79
N ARG A 17 -2.62 -12.51 10.38
CA ARG A 17 -2.15 -11.23 9.84
C ARG A 17 -2.85 -10.87 8.54
N CYS A 18 -3.07 -11.85 7.67
CA CYS A 18 -3.84 -11.69 6.44
C CYS A 18 -5.31 -11.31 6.74
N GLU A 19 -5.97 -12.04 7.66
CA GLU A 19 -7.35 -11.75 8.08
C GLU A 19 -7.47 -10.36 8.70
N GLU A 20 -6.49 -9.96 9.52
CA GLU A 20 -6.40 -8.61 10.07
C GLU A 20 -6.38 -7.58 8.94
N LEU A 21 -5.41 -7.64 8.02
CA LEU A 21 -5.28 -6.66 6.94
C LEU A 21 -6.51 -6.56 6.03
N VAL A 22 -7.23 -7.66 5.80
CA VAL A 22 -8.39 -7.68 4.90
C VAL A 22 -9.70 -7.30 5.60
N THR A 23 -9.94 -7.84 6.79
CA THR A 23 -11.24 -7.73 7.48
C THR A 23 -11.23 -6.77 8.66
N GLY A 24 -10.04 -6.42 9.16
CA GLY A 24 -9.90 -5.63 10.37
C GLY A 24 -10.16 -6.38 11.67
N GLN A 25 -10.18 -7.72 11.66
CA GLN A 25 -10.63 -8.49 12.82
C GLN A 25 -9.78 -8.28 14.09
N ALA A 26 -8.53 -7.81 13.97
CA ALA A 26 -7.62 -7.70 15.11
C ALA A 26 -7.20 -6.26 15.48
N ALA A 27 -6.71 -5.44 14.55
CA ALA A 27 -6.25 -4.09 14.89
C ALA A 27 -6.27 -3.10 13.73
N VAL A 28 -5.85 -3.51 12.54
CA VAL A 28 -5.78 -2.63 11.37
C VAL A 28 -6.41 -3.27 10.16
N LYS A 29 -6.99 -2.47 9.26
CA LYS A 29 -7.61 -2.92 8.02
C LYS A 29 -7.12 -2.06 6.86
N ILE A 30 -6.70 -2.65 5.74
CA ILE A 30 -6.48 -1.89 4.52
C ILE A 30 -7.83 -1.38 4.01
N VAL A 31 -7.93 -0.08 3.73
CA VAL A 31 -9.18 0.58 3.34
C VAL A 31 -9.09 1.24 1.98
N GLY A 32 -7.89 1.61 1.55
CA GLY A 32 -7.75 2.34 0.30
C GLY A 32 -6.32 2.46 -0.19
N PHE A 33 -6.16 3.36 -1.14
CA PHE A 33 -4.88 3.74 -1.69
C PHE A 33 -4.84 5.24 -1.97
N CYS A 34 -3.64 5.74 -2.15
CA CYS A 34 -3.36 7.12 -2.52
C CYS A 34 -2.25 7.15 -3.56
N VAL A 35 -2.21 8.22 -4.34
CA VAL A 35 -1.26 8.40 -5.43
C VAL A 35 -0.63 9.77 -5.34
N GLY A 36 0.68 9.82 -5.52
CA GLY A 36 1.45 11.04 -5.53
C GLY A 36 2.37 11.14 -6.74
N THR A 37 2.95 12.33 -6.90
CA THR A 37 3.72 12.68 -8.10
C THR A 37 5.24 12.60 -7.92
N GLN A 38 5.72 12.12 -6.78
CA GLN A 38 7.15 11.94 -6.48
C GLN A 38 7.55 10.46 -6.52
N GLY A 39 8.63 10.04 -5.85
CA GLY A 39 9.06 8.65 -5.78
C GLY A 39 10.05 8.20 -6.88
N TYR A 40 10.42 9.08 -7.80
CA TYR A 40 11.45 8.83 -8.82
C TYR A 40 12.61 9.83 -8.72
N ASP A 41 13.75 9.52 -9.33
CA ASP A 41 14.89 10.45 -9.38
C ASP A 41 14.53 11.65 -10.29
N PRO A 42 14.55 12.90 -9.78
CA PRO A 42 14.21 14.07 -10.60
C PRO A 42 15.21 14.32 -11.74
N ASN A 43 16.40 13.73 -11.69
CA ASN A 43 17.40 13.80 -12.75
C ASN A 43 17.30 12.62 -13.74
N ASP A 44 16.62 11.54 -13.35
CA ASP A 44 16.33 10.38 -14.18
C ASP A 44 14.96 9.78 -13.83
N VAL A 45 13.93 10.28 -14.52
CA VAL A 45 12.52 9.90 -14.31
C VAL A 45 12.24 8.42 -14.58
N SER A 46 13.18 7.69 -15.21
CA SER A 46 13.05 6.25 -15.44
C SER A 46 13.46 5.40 -14.23
N THR A 47 14.03 6.03 -13.19
CA THR A 47 14.53 5.36 -11.99
C THR A 47 13.63 5.65 -10.79
N ALA A 48 13.06 4.59 -10.19
CA ALA A 48 12.35 4.68 -8.91
C ALA A 48 13.34 4.83 -7.76
N LEU A 49 13.03 5.71 -6.81
CA LEU A 49 13.77 5.83 -5.56
C LEU A 49 13.35 4.75 -4.57
N THR A 50 14.20 4.45 -3.59
CA THR A 50 13.81 3.54 -2.50
C THR A 50 12.82 4.26 -1.56
N PRO A 51 11.65 3.68 -1.25
CA PRO A 51 10.72 4.25 -0.28
C PRO A 51 11.35 4.41 1.11
N ASP A 52 11.09 5.53 1.78
CA ASP A 52 11.45 5.72 3.18
C ASP A 52 10.47 4.92 4.07
N PRO A 53 10.96 3.95 4.88
CA PRO A 53 10.10 3.15 5.75
C PRO A 53 9.46 3.96 6.90
N THR A 54 9.89 5.21 7.12
CA THR A 54 9.35 6.11 8.15
C THR A 54 8.39 7.16 7.60
N ALA A 55 8.14 7.16 6.29
CA ALA A 55 7.19 8.10 5.68
C ALA A 55 5.77 7.86 6.18
N GLU A 56 5.14 8.92 6.69
CA GLU A 56 3.75 8.91 7.20
C GLU A 56 2.74 9.36 6.13
N SER A 57 3.23 10.01 5.06
CA SER A 57 2.44 10.54 3.95
C SER A 57 3.21 10.41 2.62
N LEU A 58 2.51 10.49 1.50
CA LEU A 58 3.12 10.73 0.19
C LEU A 58 3.62 12.18 0.12
N GLU A 59 4.69 12.45 -0.64
CA GLU A 59 5.27 13.80 -0.71
C GLU A 59 4.36 14.78 -1.45
N ASN A 60 3.66 14.33 -2.50
CA ASN A 60 2.71 15.16 -3.24
C ASN A 60 1.48 14.36 -3.67
N GLU A 61 0.64 13.99 -2.70
CA GLU A 61 -0.62 13.29 -2.94
C GLU A 61 -1.56 14.11 -3.84
N VAL A 62 -2.02 13.49 -4.92
CA VAL A 62 -2.96 14.08 -5.90
C VAL A 62 -4.29 13.32 -5.98
N PHE A 63 -4.34 12.11 -5.41
CA PHE A 63 -5.53 11.27 -5.46
C PHE A 63 -5.56 10.31 -4.28
N ARG A 64 -6.78 9.97 -3.85
CA ARG A 64 -7.05 9.00 -2.80
C ARG A 64 -8.43 8.39 -3.01
N ASP A 65 -8.52 7.07 -2.89
CA ASP A 65 -9.79 6.35 -2.90
C ASP A 65 -9.67 4.99 -2.19
N ASN A 66 -10.78 4.24 -2.11
CA ASN A 66 -10.81 2.87 -1.67
C ASN A 66 -10.12 1.94 -2.68
N TYR A 67 -9.63 0.79 -2.23
CA TYR A 67 -9.15 -0.24 -3.15
C TYR A 67 -10.35 -0.94 -3.80
N ASP A 68 -10.20 -1.38 -5.05
CA ASP A 68 -11.30 -1.94 -5.84
C ASP A 68 -11.62 -3.38 -5.46
N SER A 69 -10.57 -4.18 -5.23
CA SER A 69 -10.75 -5.59 -4.87
C SER A 69 -9.54 -6.15 -4.11
N VAL A 70 -9.79 -7.28 -3.44
CA VAL A 70 -8.74 -8.08 -2.80
C VAL A 70 -8.73 -9.47 -3.41
N GLU A 71 -7.55 -9.90 -3.82
CA GLU A 71 -7.27 -11.26 -4.29
C GLU A 71 -6.33 -11.97 -3.29
N PHE A 72 -6.18 -13.28 -3.44
CA PHE A 72 -5.30 -14.07 -2.57
C PHE A 72 -4.40 -14.96 -3.41
N LEU A 73 -3.07 -14.74 -3.34
CA LEU A 73 -2.11 -15.65 -3.98
C LEU A 73 -2.05 -17.01 -3.27
N ASN A 74 -2.30 -16.99 -1.96
CA ASN A 74 -2.46 -18.16 -1.10
C ASN A 74 -3.23 -17.74 0.17
N LEU A 75 -3.43 -18.66 1.11
CA LEU A 75 -4.20 -18.44 2.34
C LEU A 75 -3.71 -17.28 3.24
N PHE A 76 -2.49 -16.79 3.05
CA PHE A 76 -1.87 -15.77 3.87
C PHE A 76 -1.17 -14.69 3.03
N THR A 77 -1.54 -14.49 1.78
CA THR A 77 -0.90 -13.46 0.94
C THR A 77 -1.98 -12.71 0.16
N PRO A 78 -2.54 -11.65 0.76
CA PRO A 78 -3.52 -10.82 0.09
C PRO A 78 -2.84 -9.92 -0.95
N VAL A 79 -3.56 -9.67 -2.04
CA VAL A 79 -3.21 -8.73 -3.09
C VAL A 79 -4.31 -7.69 -3.18
N PHE A 80 -4.00 -6.46 -2.80
CA PHE A 80 -4.92 -5.34 -2.93
C PHE A 80 -4.79 -4.73 -4.32
N VAL A 81 -5.89 -4.74 -5.06
CA VAL A 81 -5.97 -4.21 -6.42
C VAL A 81 -6.55 -2.81 -6.34
N CYS A 82 -5.80 -1.84 -6.86
CA CYS A 82 -6.15 -0.43 -6.87
C CYS A 82 -6.16 0.05 -8.33
N VAL A 83 -7.22 0.70 -8.75
CA VAL A 83 -7.44 1.13 -10.12
C VAL A 83 -7.58 2.65 -10.12
N LEU A 84 -6.74 3.32 -10.90
CA LEU A 84 -6.97 4.69 -11.31
C LEU A 84 -7.76 4.67 -12.61
N GLU A 85 -9.01 5.10 -12.56
CA GLU A 85 -9.89 5.17 -13.72
C GLU A 85 -9.56 6.35 -14.63
N GLU A 86 -10.28 6.45 -15.75
CA GLU A 86 -10.20 7.60 -16.66
C GLU A 86 -10.39 8.92 -15.90
N ALA A 87 -9.64 9.96 -16.30
CA ALA A 87 -9.60 11.29 -15.68
C ALA A 87 -9.13 11.37 -14.20
N GLU A 88 -8.85 10.26 -13.52
CA GLU A 88 -8.27 10.26 -12.17
C GLU A 88 -6.75 10.43 -12.21
N ALA A 89 -6.21 11.22 -11.26
CA ALA A 89 -4.77 11.47 -11.09
C ALA A 89 -4.03 11.76 -12.42
N VAL A 90 -4.63 12.57 -13.30
CA VAL A 90 -4.03 12.91 -14.60
C VAL A 90 -2.77 13.74 -14.40
N GLY A 91 -1.69 13.31 -15.04
CA GLY A 91 -0.37 13.90 -14.90
C GLY A 91 0.69 12.91 -14.40
N PRO A 92 1.79 13.40 -13.81
CA PRO A 92 2.88 12.55 -13.36
C PRO A 92 2.49 11.76 -12.11
N VAL A 93 2.69 10.44 -12.18
CA VAL A 93 2.55 9.50 -11.07
C VAL A 93 3.90 8.83 -10.83
N GLY A 94 4.31 8.69 -9.58
CA GLY A 94 5.54 7.98 -9.25
C GLY A 94 5.59 7.36 -7.85
N GLU A 95 4.57 7.61 -7.03
CA GLU A 95 4.42 6.99 -5.72
C GLU A 95 2.96 6.58 -5.53
N ILE A 96 2.77 5.39 -4.99
CA ILE A 96 1.46 4.84 -4.67
C ILE A 96 1.53 4.30 -3.24
N GLY A 97 0.60 4.73 -2.40
CA GLY A 97 0.50 4.30 -1.00
C GLY A 97 -0.74 3.44 -0.77
N LEU A 98 -0.63 2.40 0.05
CA LEU A 98 -1.77 1.72 0.65
C LEU A 98 -2.15 2.39 1.97
N LEU A 99 -3.45 2.53 2.20
CA LEU A 99 -4.01 3.14 3.39
C LEU A 99 -4.60 2.07 4.31
N ALA A 100 -4.23 2.13 5.58
CA ALA A 100 -4.82 1.33 6.64
C ALA A 100 -5.64 2.20 7.59
N GLU A 101 -6.75 1.66 8.08
CA GLU A 101 -7.57 2.21 9.16
C GLU A 101 -7.35 1.39 10.44
N VAL A 102 -7.18 2.08 11.56
CA VAL A 102 -7.21 1.45 12.89
C VAL A 102 -8.65 1.09 13.24
N VAL A 103 -8.91 -0.18 13.52
CA VAL A 103 -10.26 -0.71 13.77
C VAL A 103 -10.46 -1.18 15.21
N LEU A 104 -9.37 -1.33 15.98
CA LEU A 104 -9.40 -1.62 17.41
C LEU A 104 -8.31 -0.83 18.15
N GLY A 105 -8.68 -0.14 19.23
CA GLY A 105 -7.75 0.60 20.07
C GLY A 105 -8.26 2.00 20.48
N PRO A 106 -7.37 2.86 21.01
CA PRO A 106 -7.71 4.25 21.31
C PRO A 106 -7.88 5.12 20.05
N ASP A 107 -7.23 4.75 18.95
CA ASP A 107 -7.14 5.54 17.72
C ASP A 107 -8.05 5.02 16.60
N VAL A 108 -9.17 4.37 16.98
CA VAL A 108 -10.11 3.78 16.01
C VAL A 108 -10.65 4.84 15.03
N GLY A 109 -10.60 4.53 13.75
CA GLY A 109 -10.95 5.43 12.64
C GLY A 109 -9.79 6.26 12.10
N GLU A 110 -8.61 6.21 12.74
CA GLU A 110 -7.41 6.83 12.20
C GLU A 110 -6.93 6.10 10.94
N VAL A 111 -6.69 6.86 9.87
CA VAL A 111 -6.19 6.34 8.59
C VAL A 111 -4.75 6.80 8.38
N TYR A 112 -3.86 5.86 8.09
CA TYR A 112 -2.44 6.12 7.89
C TYR A 112 -1.89 5.32 6.70
N ILE A 113 -0.71 5.70 6.20
CA ILE A 113 -0.05 4.95 5.14
C ILE A 113 0.55 3.67 5.70
N HIS A 114 0.11 2.54 5.17
CA HIS A 114 0.59 1.21 5.55
C HIS A 114 1.83 0.77 4.77
N ALA A 115 1.87 1.11 3.48
CA ALA A 115 2.96 0.75 2.58
C ALA A 115 3.05 1.76 1.45
N ILE A 116 4.27 2.07 1.00
CA ILE A 116 4.54 2.92 -0.14
C ILE A 116 5.30 2.12 -1.19
N MET A 117 4.89 2.27 -2.43
CA MET A 117 5.63 1.82 -3.60
C MET A 117 6.02 3.02 -4.43
N HIS A 118 7.32 3.14 -4.70
CA HIS A 118 7.84 4.07 -5.68
C HIS A 118 7.96 3.38 -7.03
N THR A 119 7.69 4.12 -8.10
CA THR A 119 7.81 3.67 -9.48
C THR A 119 8.61 4.69 -10.28
N PRO A 120 9.18 4.30 -11.44
CA PRO A 120 9.53 5.28 -12.45
C PRO A 120 8.34 6.20 -12.73
N GLN A 121 8.61 7.44 -13.15
CA GLN A 121 7.55 8.38 -13.47
C GLN A 121 6.70 7.83 -14.63
N PHE A 122 5.41 7.74 -14.39
CA PHE A 122 4.41 7.45 -15.40
C PHE A 122 3.50 8.65 -15.56
N ASN A 123 3.44 9.24 -16.76
CA ASN A 123 2.55 10.38 -17.01
C ASN A 123 1.19 9.89 -17.53
N LYS A 124 0.22 9.75 -16.63
CA LYS A 124 -1.12 9.26 -16.93
C LYS A 124 -1.93 10.30 -17.71
N THR A 125 -2.55 9.88 -18.80
CA THR A 125 -3.49 10.71 -19.57
C THR A 125 -4.94 10.47 -19.14
N SER A 126 -5.85 11.36 -19.55
CA SER A 126 -7.26 11.32 -19.11
C SER A 126 -8.07 10.14 -19.65
N ASP A 127 -7.57 9.47 -20.68
CA ASP A 127 -8.18 8.31 -21.36
C ASP A 127 -7.54 6.97 -20.95
N GLN A 128 -6.63 6.99 -19.96
CA GLN A 128 -5.96 5.80 -19.48
C GLN A 128 -6.54 5.34 -18.14
N THR A 129 -6.74 4.03 -18.00
CA THR A 129 -6.93 3.34 -16.73
C THR A 129 -5.61 2.65 -16.34
N GLN A 130 -5.22 2.75 -15.07
CA GLN A 130 -3.99 2.14 -14.56
C GLN A 130 -4.28 1.30 -13.33
N THR A 131 -3.79 0.05 -13.31
CA THR A 131 -3.97 -0.86 -12.18
C THR A 131 -2.66 -1.06 -11.42
N TYR A 132 -2.74 -0.96 -10.10
CA TYR A 132 -1.66 -1.27 -9.16
C TYR A 132 -2.06 -2.46 -8.29
N ARG A 133 -1.09 -3.32 -7.98
CA ARG A 133 -1.31 -4.56 -7.24
C ARG A 133 -0.31 -4.65 -6.10
N PHE A 134 -0.79 -4.51 -4.88
CA PHE A 134 0.03 -4.58 -3.68
C PHE A 134 -0.05 -5.97 -3.07
N THR A 135 1.03 -6.73 -3.16
CA THR A 135 1.16 -8.02 -2.49
C THR A 135 1.74 -7.79 -1.11
N LEU A 136 0.95 -7.99 -0.06
CA LEU A 136 1.45 -7.92 1.31
C LEU A 136 1.81 -9.32 1.81
N PRO A 137 3.01 -9.53 2.39
CA PRO A 137 3.32 -10.79 3.03
C PRO A 137 2.47 -10.93 4.29
N GLY A 138 1.70 -12.02 4.39
CA GLY A 138 1.14 -12.45 5.67
C GLY A 138 2.20 -13.02 6.59
#